data_AF-A0AA35W570-F1
#
_entry.id   AF-A0AA35W570-F1
#
_cell.length_a   1.000
_cell.length_b   1.000
_cell.length_c   1.000
_cell.angle_alpha   90.00
_cell.angle_beta   90.00
_cell.angle_gamma   90.00
#
_symmetry.space_group_name_H-M   'P 1'
#
loop_
_entity.id
_entity.type
_entity.pdbx_description
1 polymer ?
#
loop_
_entity_poly.entity_id
_entity_poly.type
_entity_poly.pdbx_seq_one_letter_code
_entity_poly.pdbx_strand_id
1 'polypeptide(L)'
;METAASGDGPHHIYADTDEMNARSVGRKSGWTVERLSEEMEGLQSRLIAAARAMPDPNAVVVARGDGSGSTGVERLETIVGHWNAHLVEMAEAASA
;
A
#
# COMPACT_ATOMS: atom_id res chain seq x y z
N MET A 1 7.10 -4.31 -0.34
CA MET A 1 7.61 -4.61 1.00
C MET A 1 7.85 -6.10 1.18
N GLU A 2 6.94 -6.97 0.76
CA GLU A 2 7.17 -8.43 0.80
C GLU A 2 8.43 -8.86 0.02
N THR A 3 8.69 -8.29 -1.16
CA THR A 3 9.92 -8.55 -1.93
C THR A 3 11.20 -8.13 -1.18
N ALA A 4 11.14 -7.00 -0.47
CA ALA A 4 12.26 -6.55 0.36
C ALA A 4 12.43 -7.44 1.60
N ALA A 5 11.32 -7.92 2.17
CA ALA A 5 11.33 -8.84 3.30
C ALA A 5 11.85 -10.24 2.92
N SER A 6 11.66 -10.68 1.67
CA SER A 6 12.26 -11.92 1.15
C SER A 6 13.72 -11.76 0.72
N GLY A 7 14.25 -10.54 0.68
CA GLY A 7 15.61 -10.24 0.21
C GLY A 7 15.73 -10.13 -1.32
N ASP A 8 14.62 -10.17 -2.06
CA ASP A 8 14.57 -10.08 -3.53
C ASP A 8 14.73 -8.64 -4.06
N GLY A 9 14.94 -7.67 -3.15
CA GLY A 9 15.16 -6.26 -3.49
C GLY A 9 13.87 -5.44 -3.63
N PRO A 10 13.99 -4.20 -4.15
CA PRO A 10 12.87 -3.27 -4.26
C PRO A 10 11.79 -3.78 -5.21
N HIS A 11 10.53 -3.49 -4.88
CA HIS A 11 9.44 -3.65 -5.82
C HIS A 11 9.48 -2.51 -6.86
N HIS A 12 9.49 -2.86 -8.13
CA HIS A 12 9.59 -1.88 -9.21
C HIS A 12 8.20 -1.48 -9.73
N ILE A 13 7.93 -0.19 -9.73
CA ILE A 13 6.72 0.42 -10.30
C ILE A 13 7.04 0.88 -11.72
N TYR A 14 6.37 0.25 -12.70
CA TYR A 14 6.62 0.46 -14.13
C TYR A 14 5.51 1.23 -14.86
N ALA A 15 4.40 1.54 -14.17
CA ALA A 15 3.25 2.21 -14.76
C ALA A 15 2.87 3.44 -13.95
N ASP A 16 2.09 4.30 -14.60
CA ASP A 16 1.53 5.49 -13.96
C ASP A 16 0.62 5.10 -12.77
N THR A 17 0.66 5.91 -11.71
CA THR A 17 -0.06 5.62 -10.46
C THR A 17 -1.57 5.63 -10.69
N ASP A 18 -2.09 6.53 -11.51
CA ASP A 18 -3.53 6.64 -11.79
C ASP A 18 -4.00 5.42 -12.59
N GLU A 19 -3.21 4.97 -13.55
CA GLU A 19 -3.52 3.75 -14.31
C GLU A 19 -3.53 2.51 -13.40
N MET A 20 -2.55 2.39 -12.49
CA MET A 20 -2.51 1.29 -11.52
C MET A 20 -3.68 1.33 -10.55
N ASN A 21 -4.07 2.53 -10.10
CA ASN A 21 -5.22 2.75 -9.22
C ASN A 21 -6.54 2.40 -9.93
N ALA A 22 -6.74 2.89 -11.16
CA ALA A 22 -7.92 2.58 -11.96
C ALA A 22 -8.06 1.06 -12.19
N ARG A 23 -6.96 0.37 -12.47
CA ARG A 23 -6.95 -1.10 -12.56
C ARG A 23 -7.27 -1.78 -11.23
N SER A 24 -6.80 -1.24 -10.10
CA SER A 24 -7.12 -1.77 -8.77
C SER A 24 -8.61 -1.63 -8.44
N VAL A 25 -9.19 -0.45 -8.71
CA VAL A 25 -10.63 -0.19 -8.53
C VAL A 25 -11.46 -1.09 -9.46
N GLY A 26 -11.08 -1.20 -10.74
CA GLY A 26 -11.75 -2.06 -11.70
C GLY A 26 -11.79 -3.52 -11.27
N ARG A 27 -10.69 -4.07 -10.73
CA ARG A 27 -10.64 -5.45 -10.19
C ARG A 27 -11.57 -5.68 -9.00
N LYS A 28 -11.90 -4.62 -8.25
CA LYS A 28 -12.77 -4.67 -7.08
C LYS A 28 -14.19 -4.18 -7.36
N SER A 29 -14.50 -3.87 -8.62
CA SER A 29 -15.84 -3.45 -9.01
C SER A 29 -16.85 -4.56 -8.69
N GLY A 30 -17.98 -4.17 -8.08
CA GLY A 30 -19.03 -5.10 -7.66
C GLY A 30 -18.75 -5.87 -6.36
N TRP A 31 -17.63 -5.60 -5.67
CA TRP A 31 -17.40 -6.17 -4.35
C TRP A 31 -18.30 -5.49 -3.31
N THR A 32 -18.75 -6.27 -2.31
CA THR A 32 -19.47 -5.72 -1.16
C THR A 32 -18.48 -5.08 -0.18
N VAL A 33 -19.01 -4.26 0.73
CA VAL A 33 -18.19 -3.65 1.79
C VAL A 33 -17.56 -4.72 2.68
N GLU A 34 -18.27 -5.78 3.01
CA GLU A 34 -17.77 -6.89 3.84
C GLU A 34 -16.56 -7.55 3.18
N ARG A 35 -16.66 -7.84 1.87
CA ARG A 35 -15.54 -8.41 1.10
C ARG A 35 -14.35 -7.47 1.03
N LEU A 36 -14.58 -6.16 0.91
CA LEU A 36 -13.51 -5.16 0.92
C LEU A 36 -12.83 -5.10 2.29
N SER A 37 -13.58 -5.24 3.39
CA SER A 37 -13.04 -5.31 4.75
C SER A 37 -12.18 -6.56 4.95
N GLU A 38 -12.64 -7.74 4.53
CA GLU A 38 -11.85 -8.98 4.61
C GLU A 38 -10.53 -8.88 3.84
N GLU A 39 -10.56 -8.32 2.62
CA GLU A 39 -9.35 -8.07 1.83
C GLU A 39 -8.41 -7.08 2.52
N MET A 40 -8.95 -6.02 3.13
CA MET A 40 -8.18 -5.03 3.87
C MET A 40 -7.45 -5.66 5.06
N GLU A 41 -8.13 -6.50 5.84
CA GLU A 41 -7.53 -7.23 6.97
C GLU A 41 -6.38 -8.15 6.51
N GLY A 42 -6.59 -8.85 5.39
CA GLY A 42 -5.57 -9.68 4.76
C GLY A 42 -4.35 -8.88 4.32
N LEU A 43 -4.56 -7.73 3.66
CA LEU A 43 -3.49 -6.82 3.25
C LEU A 43 -2.73 -6.23 4.45
N GLN A 44 -3.44 -5.85 5.51
CA GLN A 44 -2.84 -5.33 6.74
C GLN A 44 -1.97 -6.39 7.43
N SER A 45 -2.45 -7.63 7.51
CA SER A 45 -1.70 -8.74 8.11
C SER A 45 -0.39 -9.02 7.37
N ARG A 46 -0.45 -9.03 6.03
CA ARG A 46 0.73 -9.18 5.17
C ARG A 46 1.70 -8.02 5.30
N LEU A 47 1.19 -6.78 5.37
CA LEU A 47 2.00 -5.58 5.58
C LEU A 47 2.76 -5.65 6.90
N ILE A 48 2.09 -6.01 8.00
CA ILE A 48 2.71 -6.14 9.33
C ILE A 48 3.78 -7.24 9.32
N ALA A 49 3.48 -8.39 8.72
CA ALA A 49 4.43 -9.49 8.61
C ALA A 49 5.69 -9.05 7.84
N ALA A 50 5.51 -8.42 6.67
CA ALA A 50 6.61 -7.93 5.86
C ALA A 50 7.43 -6.84 6.57
N ALA A 51 6.78 -5.90 7.25
CA ALA A 51 7.46 -4.84 7.99
C ALA A 51 8.32 -5.41 9.15
N ARG A 52 7.82 -6.43 9.86
CA ARG A 52 8.56 -7.09 10.95
C ARG A 52 9.69 -7.98 10.47
N ALA A 53 9.53 -8.61 9.31
CA ALA A 53 10.53 -9.49 8.71
C ALA A 53 11.66 -8.72 7.99
N MET A 54 11.49 -7.42 7.76
CA MET A 54 12.45 -6.61 7.04
C MET A 54 13.77 -6.45 7.82
N PRO A 55 14.93 -6.83 7.26
CA PRO A 55 16.21 -6.74 7.96
C PRO A 55 16.66 -5.30 8.23
N ASP A 56 16.42 -4.40 7.28
CA ASP A 56 16.71 -2.96 7.41
C ASP A 56 15.51 -2.14 6.91
N PRO A 57 14.80 -1.42 7.80
CA PRO A 57 13.65 -0.61 7.43
C PRO A 57 14.03 0.62 6.59
N ASN A 58 15.30 1.02 6.57
CA ASN A 58 15.81 2.14 5.75
C ASN A 58 16.27 1.69 4.36
N ALA A 59 16.24 0.39 4.05
CA ALA A 59 16.51 -0.08 2.71
C ALA A 59 15.42 0.40 1.75
N VAL A 60 15.80 0.69 0.50
CA VAL A 60 14.85 1.02 -0.58
C VAL A 60 13.99 -0.21 -0.84
N VAL A 61 12.66 -0.08 -0.71
CA VAL A 61 11.71 -1.18 -0.90
C VAL A 61 10.80 -0.98 -2.11
N VAL A 62 10.77 0.23 -2.65
CA VAL A 62 10.07 0.57 -3.90
C VAL A 62 11.01 1.42 -4.75
N ALA A 63 11.15 1.05 -6.01
CA ALA A 63 11.87 1.81 -7.02
C ALA A 63 10.92 2.18 -8.17
N ARG A 64 11.04 3.42 -8.68
CA ARG A 64 10.24 3.93 -9.80
C ARG A 64 11.10 4.09 -11.05
N GLY A 65 10.45 4.11 -12.21
CA GLY A 65 11.14 4.25 -13.51
C GLY A 65 11.89 5.57 -13.70
N ASP A 66 11.56 6.62 -12.93
CA ASP A 66 12.24 7.92 -12.92
C ASP A 66 13.52 7.94 -12.06
N GLY A 67 13.90 6.80 -11.46
CA GLY A 67 15.03 6.68 -10.56
C GLY A 67 14.74 7.09 -9.12
N SER A 68 13.53 7.60 -8.83
CA SER A 68 13.11 7.82 -7.44
C SER A 68 12.82 6.49 -6.75
N GLY A 69 13.02 6.47 -5.44
CA GLY A 69 12.74 5.32 -4.59
C GLY A 69 12.06 5.73 -3.31
N SER A 70 11.67 4.75 -2.52
CA SER A 70 11.25 4.98 -1.14
C SER A 70 11.67 3.80 -0.26
N THR A 71 12.11 4.14 0.93
CA THR A 71 12.50 3.20 1.98
C THR A 71 11.29 2.53 2.60
N GLY A 72 11.53 1.47 3.38
CA GLY A 72 10.47 0.80 4.16
C GLY A 72 9.74 1.78 5.08
N VAL A 73 10.49 2.60 5.81
CA VAL A 73 9.95 3.64 6.71
C VAL A 73 9.10 4.65 5.96
N GLU A 74 9.63 5.27 4.89
CA GLU A 74 8.89 6.28 4.11
C GLU A 74 7.59 5.71 3.52
N ARG A 75 7.60 4.43 3.10
CA ARG A 75 6.39 3.77 2.62
C ARG A 75 5.36 3.55 3.71
N LEU A 76 5.78 3.18 4.93
CA LEU A 76 4.87 3.04 6.07
C LEU A 76 4.29 4.39 6.48
N GLU A 77 5.08 5.45 6.51
CA GLU A 77 4.62 6.81 6.78
C GLU A 77 3.59 7.28 5.74
N THR A 78 3.86 7.02 4.45
CA THR A 78 2.90 7.31 3.37
C THR A 78 1.59 6.58 3.57
N ILE A 79 1.63 5.29 3.93
CA ILE A 79 0.44 4.47 4.18
C ILE A 79 -0.37 5.03 5.37
N VAL A 80 0.30 5.40 6.47
CA VAL A 80 -0.35 6.03 7.62
C VAL A 80 -1.02 7.35 7.24
N GLY A 81 -0.34 8.18 6.44
CA GLY A 81 -0.90 9.42 5.93
C GLY A 81 -2.17 9.21 5.12
N HIS A 82 -2.15 8.28 4.16
CA HIS A 82 -3.33 7.95 3.35
C HIS A 82 -4.47 7.36 4.19
N TRP A 83 -4.16 6.48 5.15
CA TRP A 83 -5.18 5.89 6.02
C TRP A 83 -5.91 6.96 6.84
N ASN A 84 -5.17 7.88 7.44
CA ASN A 84 -5.76 8.97 8.21
C ASN A 84 -6.62 9.89 7.33
N ALA A 85 -6.16 10.21 6.11
CA ALA A 85 -6.93 11.00 5.16
C ALA A 85 -8.26 10.31 4.80
N HIS A 86 -8.24 9.02 4.49
CA HIS A 86 -9.47 8.27 4.17
C HIS A 86 -10.43 8.14 5.34
N LEU A 87 -9.94 8.01 6.58
CA LEU A 87 -10.80 8.02 7.76
C LEU A 87 -11.55 9.35 7.89
N VAL A 88 -10.89 10.48 7.61
CA VAL A 88 -11.53 11.80 7.59
C VAL A 88 -12.58 11.88 6.49
N GLU A 89 -12.23 11.50 5.26
CA GLU A 89 -13.17 11.50 4.12
C GLU A 89 -14.43 10.66 4.40
N MET A 90 -14.27 9.47 4.99
CA MET A 90 -15.40 8.61 5.35
C MET A 90 -16.26 9.22 6.47
N ALA A 91 -15.65 9.85 7.47
CA ALA A 91 -16.38 10.51 8.55
C ALA A 91 -17.20 11.69 8.02
N GLU A 92 -16.61 12.49 7.12
CA GLU A 92 -17.29 13.59 6.45
C GLU A 92 -18.46 13.08 5.60
N ALA A 93 -18.24 12.04 4.78
CA ALA A 93 -19.28 11.45 3.94
C ALA A 93 -20.43 10.82 4.74
N ALA A 94 -20.16 10.23 5.91
CA ALA A 94 -21.18 9.67 6.79
C ALA A 94 -22.00 10.73 7.54
N SER A 95 -21.49 11.97 7.61
CA SER A 95 -22.14 13.11 8.26
C SER A 95 -22.96 14.00 7.32
N ALA A 96 -22.85 13.76 6.01
CA ALA A 96 -23.56 14.48 4.94
C ALA A 96 -24.92 13.83 4.62
#